data_AF-A0A6J7QDH6-F1
#
_entry.id   AF-A0A6J7QDH6-F1
#
_cell.length_a   1.000
_cell.length_b   1.000
_cell.length_c   1.000
_cell.angle_alpha   90.00
_cell.angle_beta   90.00
_cell.angle_gamma   90.00
#
_symmetry.space_group_name_H-M   'P 1'
#
loop_
_entity.id
_entity.type
_entity.pdbx_description
1 polymer ?
#
loop_
_entity_poly.entity_id
_entity_poly.type
_entity_poly.pdbx_seq_one_letter_code
_entity_poly.pdbx_strand_id
1 'polypeptide(L)'
;MHRIVATSVSSVYPLYLAKLERKARTATELDEVICWLTEYSDQDLRAHLERGTTFADFFASAQLNPMLTSSPVSSAACASGTLRTR
;
A
#
# COMPACT_ATOMS: atom_id res chain seq x y z
N MET A 1 3.38 6.64 -19.46
CA MET A 1 2.96 5.24 -19.59
C MET A 1 3.54 4.46 -18.42
N HIS A 2 2.78 4.30 -17.33
CA HIS A 2 3.28 3.69 -16.09
C HIS A 2 3.11 2.16 -16.17
N ARG A 3 4.20 1.42 -16.45
CA ARG A 3 4.15 -0.03 -16.74
C ARG A 3 3.89 -0.90 -15.49
N ILE A 4 3.72 -0.27 -14.33
CA ILE A 4 3.63 -0.93 -13.01
C ILE A 4 2.17 -1.24 -12.64
N VAL A 5 1.19 -0.56 -13.24
CA VAL A 5 -0.24 -0.75 -12.91
C VAL A 5 -0.81 -2.07 -13.43
N ALA A 6 -0.20 -2.64 -14.47
CA ALA A 6 -0.63 -3.90 -15.09
C ALA A 6 -0.04 -5.15 -14.44
N THR A 7 0.83 -5.00 -13.44
CA THR A 7 1.44 -6.15 -12.77
C THR A 7 0.42 -6.81 -11.84
N SER A 8 0.26 -8.13 -11.94
CA SER A 8 -0.57 -8.90 -11.02
C SER A 8 0.00 -8.89 -9.61
N VAL A 9 -0.87 -8.72 -8.60
CA VAL A 9 -0.49 -8.73 -7.17
C VAL A 9 0.23 -10.03 -6.82
N SER A 10 -0.22 -11.16 -7.35
CA SER A 10 0.35 -12.48 -7.10
C SER A 10 1.81 -12.64 -7.55
N SER A 11 2.23 -11.91 -8.60
CA SER A 11 3.63 -11.96 -9.06
C SER A 11 4.56 -11.12 -8.18
N VAL A 12 4.02 -10.13 -7.46
CA VAL A 12 4.80 -9.22 -6.63
C VAL A 12 4.78 -9.64 -5.16
N TYR A 13 3.72 -10.32 -4.73
CA TYR A 13 3.60 -10.88 -3.39
C TYR A 13 4.83 -11.68 -2.91
N PRO A 14 5.39 -12.64 -3.68
CA PRO A 14 6.62 -13.34 -3.26
C PRO A 14 7.84 -12.42 -3.14
N LEU A 15 7.90 -11.33 -3.91
CA LEU A 15 8.98 -10.34 -3.80
C LEU A 15 8.89 -9.52 -2.51
N TYR A 16 7.68 -9.30 -1.99
CA TYR A 16 7.48 -8.67 -0.69
C TYR A 16 7.84 -9.61 0.46
N LEU A 17 7.45 -10.88 0.37
CA LEU A 17 7.89 -11.89 1.35
C LEU A 17 9.41 -11.98 1.43
N ALA A 18 10.11 -12.06 0.29
CA ALA A 18 11.57 -12.07 0.27
C ALA A 18 12.19 -10.80 0.90
N LYS A 19 11.54 -9.63 0.77
CA LYS A 19 11.98 -8.40 1.45
C LYS A 19 11.76 -8.44 2.96
N LEU A 20 10.68 -9.07 3.40
CA LEU A 20 10.34 -9.21 4.82
C LEU A 20 11.24 -10.24 5.51
N GLU A 21 11.53 -11.36 4.87
CA GLU A 21 12.49 -12.35 5.36
C GLU A 21 13.87 -11.71 5.60
N ARG A 22 14.32 -10.85 4.67
CA ARG A 22 15.56 -10.06 4.83
C ARG A 22 15.51 -9.06 5.98
N LYS A 23 14.32 -8.67 6.43
CA LYS A 23 14.07 -7.79 7.57
C LYS A 23 13.63 -8.55 8.83
N ALA A 24 13.73 -9.89 8.82
CA ALA A 24 13.28 -10.78 9.90
C ALA A 24 11.79 -10.58 10.27
N ARG A 25 10.95 -10.29 9.28
CA ARG A 25 9.49 -10.15 9.40
C ARG A 25 8.77 -11.33 8.74
N THR A 26 7.53 -11.57 9.12
CA THR A 26 6.75 -12.74 8.69
C THR A 26 5.71 -12.39 7.61
N ALA A 27 5.21 -13.41 6.91
CA ALA A 27 4.09 -13.28 5.98
C ALA A 27 2.81 -12.77 6.68
N THR A 28 2.57 -13.22 7.92
CA THR A 28 1.42 -12.81 8.73
C THR A 28 1.42 -11.31 8.98
N GLU A 29 2.57 -10.69 9.29
CA GLU A 29 2.65 -9.24 9.43
C GLU A 29 2.34 -8.50 8.12
N LEU A 30 2.70 -9.08 6.97
CA LEU A 30 2.35 -8.49 5.67
C LEU A 30 0.84 -8.51 5.45
N ASP A 31 0.23 -9.65 5.73
CA ASP A 31 -1.21 -9.85 5.58
C ASP A 31 -1.97 -8.90 6.51
N GLU A 32 -1.55 -8.79 7.77
CA GLU A 32 -2.12 -7.83 8.73
C GLU A 32 -2.03 -6.38 8.24
N VAL A 33 -0.87 -5.96 7.70
CA VAL A 33 -0.70 -4.61 7.16
C VAL A 33 -1.57 -4.39 5.92
N ILE A 34 -1.67 -5.38 5.03
CA ILE A 34 -2.51 -5.27 3.83
C ILE A 34 -3.98 -5.20 4.24
N CYS A 35 -4.45 -6.11 5.09
CA CYS A 35 -5.81 -6.14 5.62
C CYS A 35 -6.16 -4.81 6.33
N TRP A 36 -5.24 -4.23 7.10
CA TRP A 36 -5.44 -2.91 7.72
C TRP A 36 -5.51 -1.76 6.71
N LEU A 37 -4.71 -1.81 5.64
CA LEU A 37 -4.62 -0.74 4.63
C LEU A 37 -5.83 -0.72 3.69
N THR A 38 -6.32 -1.90 3.29
CA THR A 38 -7.38 -2.07 2.29
C THR A 38 -8.73 -2.47 2.88
N GLU A 39 -8.79 -2.64 4.21
CA GLU A 39 -9.94 -3.19 4.94
C GLU A 39 -10.41 -4.56 4.40
N TYR A 40 -9.47 -5.35 3.87
CA TYR A 40 -9.76 -6.70 3.39
C TYR A 40 -9.65 -7.74 4.51
N SER A 41 -10.41 -8.82 4.37
CA SER A 41 -10.22 -10.01 5.18
C SER A 41 -9.15 -10.91 4.57
N ASP A 42 -8.53 -11.79 5.37
CA ASP A 42 -7.56 -12.79 4.87
C ASP A 42 -8.11 -13.64 3.71
N GLN A 43 -9.42 -13.93 3.74
CA GLN A 43 -10.11 -14.66 2.68
C GLN A 43 -10.17 -13.85 1.37
N ASP A 44 -10.47 -12.56 1.46
CA ASP A 44 -10.53 -11.68 0.29
C ASP A 44 -9.13 -11.53 -0.32
N LEU A 45 -8.11 -11.30 0.52
CA LEU A 45 -6.73 -11.20 0.09
C LEU A 45 -6.28 -12.47 -0.65
N ARG A 46 -6.56 -13.65 -0.09
CA ARG A 46 -6.29 -14.94 -0.78
C ARG A 46 -7.04 -15.06 -2.10
N ALA A 47 -8.32 -14.71 -2.15
CA ALA A 47 -9.11 -14.76 -3.39
C ALA A 47 -8.57 -13.81 -4.46
N HIS A 48 -7.99 -12.67 -4.07
CA HIS A 48 -7.31 -11.74 -4.99
C HIS A 48 -5.97 -12.28 -5.49
N LEU A 49 -5.22 -12.98 -4.62
CA LEU A 49 -3.97 -13.66 -4.98
C LEU A 49 -4.20 -14.87 -5.89
N GLU A 50 -5.26 -15.65 -5.69
CA GLU A 50 -5.61 -16.78 -6.55
C GLU A 50 -6.12 -16.33 -7.92
N ARG A 51 -6.94 -15.27 -7.98
CA ARG A 51 -7.41 -14.70 -9.27
C ARG A 51 -6.33 -14.04 -10.10
N GLY A 52 -5.17 -13.70 -9.52
CA GLY A 52 -4.14 -12.96 -10.24
C GLY A 52 -4.53 -11.52 -10.56
N THR A 53 -5.36 -10.89 -9.71
CA THR A 53 -5.85 -9.53 -9.92
C THR A 53 -4.70 -8.51 -10.06
N THR A 54 -4.91 -7.49 -10.89
CA THR A 54 -3.93 -6.41 -11.08
C THR A 54 -3.96 -5.45 -9.89
N PHE A 55 -2.88 -4.70 -9.65
CA PHE A 55 -2.91 -3.65 -8.64
C PHE A 55 -4.00 -2.59 -8.90
N ALA A 56 -4.30 -2.31 -10.17
CA ALA A 56 -5.37 -1.39 -10.53
C ALA A 56 -6.73 -1.88 -10.02
N ASP A 57 -7.09 -3.12 -10.33
CA ASP A 57 -8.36 -3.73 -9.88
C ASP A 57 -8.41 -3.93 -8.37
N PHE A 58 -7.28 -4.31 -7.77
CA PHE A 58 -7.15 -4.54 -6.34
C PHE A 58 -7.42 -3.25 -5.56
N PHE A 59 -6.75 -2.14 -5.90
CA PHE A 59 -6.98 -0.87 -5.22
C PHE A 59 -8.28 -0.17 -5.64
N ALA A 60 -8.81 -0.43 -6.84
CA ALA A 60 -10.12 0.09 -7.24
C ALA A 60 -11.26 -0.55 -6.45
N SER A 61 -11.08 -1.81 -6.04
CA SER A 61 -12.06 -2.56 -5.25
C SER A 61 -11.85 -2.42 -3.74
N ALA A 62 -10.73 -1.82 -3.30
CA ALA A 62 -10.38 -1.68 -1.90
C ALA A 62 -10.94 -0.37 -1.32
N GLN A 63 -11.40 -0.41 -0.07
CA GLN A 63 -11.60 0.81 0.71
C GLN A 63 -10.30 1.15 1.42
N LEU A 64 -9.58 2.14 0.88
CA LEU A 64 -8.38 2.66 1.52
C LEU A 64 -8.76 3.37 2.81
N ASN A 65 -8.15 2.95 3.92
CA ASN A 65 -8.38 3.56 5.23
C ASN A 65 -8.20 5.10 5.15
N PRO A 66 -9.17 5.90 5.60
CA PRO A 66 -9.14 7.36 5.49
C PRO A 66 -7.98 8.03 6.25
N MET A 67 -7.31 7.34 7.19
CA MET A 67 -6.06 7.84 7.81
C MET A 67 -4.91 7.99 6.81
N LEU A 68 -4.92 7.29 5.67
CA LEU A 68 -3.93 7.48 4.60
C LEU A 68 -4.16 8.78 3.82
N THR A 69 -5.41 9.23 3.71
CA THR A 69 -5.80 10.43 2.94
C THR A 69 -5.69 11.71 3.76
N SER A 70 -5.70 11.64 5.10
CA SER A 70 -5.65 12.83 5.96
C SER A 70 -4.26 13.44 6.13
N SER A 71 -3.19 12.80 5.64
CA SER A 71 -1.88 13.44 5.55
C SER A 71 -1.73 14.12 4.19
N PRO A 72 -1.65 15.47 4.12
CA PRO A 72 -1.25 16.10 2.89
C PRO A 72 0.19 15.70 2.62
N VAL A 73 0.39 14.72 1.74
CA VAL A 73 1.63 14.57 0.96
C VAL A 73 1.68 15.69 -0.08
N SER A 74 1.51 16.93 0.39
CA SER A 74 1.61 18.13 -0.41
C SER A 74 2.97 18.73 -0.10
N SER A 75 3.83 18.63 -1.11
CA SER A 75 4.97 19.50 -1.33
C SER A 75 4.62 20.96 -1.01
N ALA A 76 4.85 21.38 0.23
CA ALA A 76 4.84 22.77 0.67
C ALA A 76 5.87 22.97 1.79
N ALA A 77 7.03 22.34 1.67
CA ALA A 77 8.27 22.94 2.17
C ALA A 77 8.71 23.95 1.10
N CYS A 78 8.95 25.20 1.50
CA CYS A 78 9.29 26.38 0.68
C CYS A 78 8.12 27.23 0.16
N ALA A 79 7.49 28.01 1.04
CA ALA A 79 7.25 29.44 0.81
C ALA A 79 6.62 30.05 2.07
N SER A 80 7.45 30.71 2.87
CA SER A 80 7.14 31.95 3.62
C SER A 80 8.12 32.05 4.79
N GLY A 81 9.31 32.59 4.50
CA GLY A 81 10.02 33.32 5.51
C GLY A 81 9.27 34.62 5.77
N THR A 82 8.76 34.83 6.98
CA THR A 82 8.64 36.18 7.55
C THR A 82 8.39 36.13 9.06
N LEU A 83 9.34 36.73 9.77
CA LEU A 83 9.20 37.42 11.06
C LEU A 83 8.88 36.59 12.30
N ARG A 84 9.97 36.10 12.90
CA ARG A 84 10.14 36.13 14.35
C ARG A 84 10.26 37.59 14.80
N THR A 85 9.21 38.11 15.41
CA THR A 85 9.16 39.30 16.28
C THR A 85 7.85 39.08 17.05
N ARG A 86 7.80 38.95 18.37
CA ARG A 86 8.57 39.53 19.45
C ARG A 86 8.32 38.68 20.70
#